data_AF-A0A843BRW9-F1
#
_entry.id   AF-A0A843BRW9-F1
#
_cell.length_a   1.000
_cell.length_b   1.000
_cell.length_c   1.000
_cell.angle_alpha   90.00
_cell.angle_beta   90.00
_cell.angle_gamma   90.00
#
_symmetry.space_group_name_H-M   'P 1'
#
loop_
_entity.id
_entity.type
_entity.pdbx_description
1 polymer ?
#
loop_
_entity_poly.entity_id
_entity_poly.type
_entity_poly.pdbx_seq_one_letter_code
_entity_poly.pdbx_strand_id
1 'polypeptide(L)'
;MKPFHTFRNISPSVYEEIKKFVKLRYEIQVSAKTSPGLEEQFDILNESIKVHYTKEKLLFQSSPTNKTYVKLVSDIDNKFSLNSLDKIEQNPLTILSDMKYFVGCDESGAGETFGSIFLGCVVVDIENLKNVQQIFDNPNIKELEEHEILDKYDKIKKYCEIFENKCEVLEIDETNKNTLLDQKYEELIGNAIS
;
A
#
# COMPACT_ATOMS: atom_id res chain seq x y z
N MET A 1 -14.04 6.99 -0.83
CA MET A 1 -12.79 7.22 -1.58
C MET A 1 -11.85 8.08 -0.74
N LYS A 2 -10.53 7.94 -0.86
CA LYS A 2 -9.57 8.80 -0.12
C LYS A 2 -9.69 10.27 -0.57
N PRO A 3 -9.26 11.25 0.24
CA PRO A 3 -9.28 12.67 -0.14
C PRO A 3 -8.30 13.02 -1.28
N PHE A 4 -7.53 12.04 -1.74
CA PHE A 4 -6.68 12.14 -2.89
C PHE A 4 -6.61 10.79 -3.63
N HIS A 5 -6.31 10.86 -4.92
CA HIS A 5 -6.08 9.71 -5.78
C HIS A 5 -4.91 10.02 -6.72
N THR A 6 -3.98 9.07 -6.84
CA THR A 6 -2.75 9.25 -7.58
C THR A 6 -2.65 8.20 -8.68
N PHE A 7 -2.63 8.64 -9.92
CA PHE A 7 -2.17 7.81 -11.02
C PHE A 7 -0.64 7.86 -11.09
N ARG A 8 0.00 6.70 -11.14
CA ARG A 8 1.48 6.57 -11.21
C ARG A 8 1.91 6.24 -12.65
N ASN A 9 3.19 6.40 -12.93
CA ASN A 9 3.82 6.12 -14.22
C ASN A 9 3.14 6.85 -15.40
N ILE A 10 2.65 8.06 -15.15
CA ILE A 10 1.99 8.87 -16.18
C ILE A 10 3.04 9.55 -17.03
N SER A 11 3.14 9.12 -18.28
CA SER A 11 4.02 9.77 -19.26
C SER A 11 3.47 11.15 -19.66
N PRO A 12 4.32 12.08 -20.12
CA PRO A 12 3.88 13.41 -20.55
C PRO A 12 2.82 13.40 -21.66
N SER A 13 2.84 12.42 -22.57
CA SER A 13 1.83 12.30 -23.63
C SER A 13 0.46 11.90 -23.06
N VAL A 14 0.42 10.93 -22.16
CA VAL A 14 -0.81 10.48 -21.49
C VAL A 14 -1.37 11.60 -20.62
N TYR A 15 -0.51 12.35 -19.92
CA TYR A 15 -0.93 13.52 -19.16
C TYR A 15 -1.67 14.55 -20.02
N GLU A 16 -1.13 14.90 -21.19
CA GLU A 16 -1.76 15.87 -22.09
C GLU A 16 -3.11 15.37 -22.64
N GLU A 17 -3.24 14.06 -22.87
CA GLU A 17 -4.53 13.47 -23.27
C GLU A 17 -5.56 13.51 -22.14
N ILE A 18 -5.16 13.21 -20.90
CA ILE A 18 -6.03 13.32 -19.72
C ILE A 18 -6.45 14.77 -19.52
N LYS A 19 -5.52 15.73 -19.63
CA LYS A 19 -5.81 17.16 -19.51
C LYS A 19 -6.80 17.62 -20.59
N LYS A 20 -6.65 17.18 -21.84
CA LYS A 20 -7.63 17.44 -22.91
C LYS A 20 -8.99 16.83 -22.57
N PHE A 21 -9.01 15.60 -22.08
CA PHE A 21 -10.24 14.92 -21.67
C PHE A 21 -10.98 15.66 -20.55
N VAL A 22 -10.26 16.18 -19.55
CA VAL A 22 -10.83 17.00 -18.48
C VAL A 22 -11.40 18.30 -19.07
N LYS A 23 -10.65 18.99 -19.93
CA LYS A 23 -11.08 20.25 -20.58
C LYS A 23 -12.34 20.12 -21.45
N LEU A 24 -12.62 18.93 -21.99
CA LEU A 24 -13.85 18.69 -22.75
C LEU A 24 -15.12 18.74 -21.89
N ARG A 25 -14.98 18.60 -20.57
CA ARG A 25 -16.09 18.42 -19.64
C ARG A 25 -16.13 19.48 -18.55
N TYR A 26 -14.99 20.06 -18.22
CA TYR A 26 -14.86 21.01 -17.13
C TYR A 26 -14.02 22.20 -17.55
N GLU A 27 -14.34 23.34 -16.97
CA GLU A 27 -13.50 24.51 -17.03
C GLU A 27 -12.33 24.34 -16.05
N ILE A 28 -11.10 24.58 -16.54
CA ILE A 28 -9.90 24.44 -15.70
C ILE A 28 -9.11 25.75 -15.65
N GLN A 29 -8.50 26.01 -14.49
CA GLN A 29 -7.59 27.13 -14.28
C GLN A 29 -6.19 26.60 -13.95
N VAL A 30 -5.24 26.83 -14.85
CA VAL A 30 -3.83 26.48 -14.63
C VAL A 30 -3.21 27.49 -13.68
N SER A 31 -2.53 27.01 -12.65
CA SER A 31 -1.85 27.83 -11.64
C SER A 31 -0.33 27.85 -11.85
N ALA A 32 0.32 28.87 -11.33
CA ALA A 32 1.78 28.95 -11.33
C ALA A 32 2.40 27.80 -10.51
N LYS A 33 3.61 27.38 -10.88
CA LYS A 33 4.37 26.35 -10.16
C LYS A 33 4.71 26.86 -8.74
N THR A 34 4.26 26.13 -7.72
CA THR A 34 4.43 26.50 -6.32
C THR A 34 5.47 25.65 -5.58
N SER A 35 5.99 24.58 -6.17
CA SER A 35 6.88 23.64 -5.49
C SER A 35 7.94 23.02 -6.42
N PRO A 36 9.16 22.73 -5.91
CA PRO A 36 10.17 21.99 -6.65
C PRO A 36 9.66 20.61 -7.08
N GLY A 37 9.83 20.25 -8.35
CA GLY A 37 9.39 18.95 -8.91
C GLY A 37 7.95 18.91 -9.43
N LEU A 38 7.18 19.98 -9.24
CA LEU A 38 5.86 20.14 -9.85
C LEU A 38 5.99 20.61 -11.29
N GLU A 39 5.50 19.82 -12.23
CA GLU A 39 5.52 20.17 -13.65
C GLU A 39 4.34 21.06 -14.01
N GLU A 40 3.14 20.77 -13.49
CA GLU A 40 1.97 21.62 -13.68
C GLU A 40 0.95 21.41 -12.55
N GLN A 41 0.14 22.44 -12.30
CA GLN A 41 -1.04 22.36 -11.45
C GLN A 41 -2.21 23.05 -12.14
N PHE A 42 -3.40 22.48 -12.01
CA PHE A 42 -4.63 23.16 -12.36
C PHE A 42 -5.78 22.80 -11.41
N ASP A 43 -6.71 23.73 -11.28
CA ASP A 43 -7.96 23.52 -10.55
C ASP A 43 -9.10 23.29 -11.54
N ILE A 44 -10.01 22.37 -11.22
CA ILE A 44 -11.27 22.19 -11.93
C ILE A 44 -12.29 23.12 -11.27
N LEU A 45 -12.65 24.18 -11.99
CA LEU A 45 -13.52 25.22 -11.47
C LEU A 45 -14.91 24.67 -11.16
N ASN A 46 -15.56 25.24 -10.14
CA ASN A 46 -16.88 24.85 -9.62
C ASN A 46 -16.98 23.45 -8.99
N GLU A 47 -15.97 22.59 -9.16
CA GLU A 47 -15.98 21.22 -8.63
C GLU A 47 -15.09 21.03 -7.40
N SER A 48 -14.32 22.04 -6.99
CA SER A 48 -13.37 21.96 -5.86
C SER A 48 -12.42 20.74 -5.98
N ILE A 49 -11.90 20.51 -7.18
CA ILE A 49 -10.91 19.45 -7.46
C ILE A 49 -9.60 20.12 -7.87
N LYS A 50 -8.51 19.75 -7.20
CA LYS A 50 -7.16 20.20 -7.52
C LYS A 50 -6.37 19.07 -8.16
N VAL A 51 -5.61 19.39 -9.20
CA VAL A 51 -4.81 18.43 -9.94
C VAL A 51 -3.34 18.85 -9.96
N HIS A 52 -2.46 17.92 -9.61
CA HIS A 52 -1.01 18.11 -9.61
C HIS A 52 -0.34 17.09 -10.52
N TYR A 53 0.50 17.56 -11.44
CA TYR A 53 1.32 16.72 -12.29
C TYR A 53 2.79 16.90 -11.96
N THR A 54 3.47 15.80 -11.70
CA THR A 54 4.93 15.69 -11.62
C THR A 54 5.41 14.74 -12.71
N LYS A 55 6.72 14.62 -12.93
CA LYS A 55 7.30 13.82 -14.04
C LYS A 55 6.77 12.38 -14.19
N GLU A 56 6.21 11.79 -13.14
CA GLU A 56 5.75 10.40 -13.14
C GLU A 56 4.35 10.22 -12.55
N LYS A 57 3.72 11.28 -12.00
CA LYS A 57 2.53 11.12 -11.17
C LYS A 57 1.51 12.20 -11.46
N LEU A 58 0.24 11.79 -11.50
CA LEU A 58 -0.90 12.68 -11.61
C LEU A 58 -1.81 12.49 -10.39
N LEU A 59 -1.87 13.52 -9.55
CA LEU A 59 -2.60 13.52 -8.29
C LEU A 59 -3.86 14.37 -8.42
N PHE A 60 -5.01 13.81 -8.07
CA PHE A 60 -6.27 14.52 -7.90
C PHE A 60 -6.63 14.60 -6.42
N GLN A 61 -6.92 15.80 -5.92
CA GLN A 61 -7.29 16.06 -4.52
C GLN A 61 -8.69 16.69 -4.47
N SER A 62 -9.57 16.14 -3.64
CA SER A 62 -10.89 16.72 -3.35
C SER A 62 -11.47 16.11 -2.07
N SER A 63 -12.66 16.56 -1.67
CA SER A 63 -13.41 15.92 -0.58
C SER A 63 -13.75 14.47 -0.94
N PRO A 64 -13.59 13.49 -0.03
CA PRO A 64 -14.07 12.12 -0.18
C PRO A 64 -15.55 11.99 -0.59
N THR A 65 -16.36 12.98 -0.22
CA THR A 65 -17.81 13.02 -0.49
C THR A 65 -18.17 13.67 -1.83
N ASN A 66 -17.19 14.21 -2.56
CA ASN A 66 -17.40 14.84 -3.85
C ASN A 66 -17.68 13.79 -4.94
N LYS A 67 -18.93 13.70 -5.39
CA LYS A 67 -19.35 12.73 -6.41
C LYS A 67 -18.72 13.00 -7.78
N THR A 68 -18.48 14.27 -8.13
CA THR A 68 -17.82 14.64 -9.39
C THR A 68 -16.39 14.15 -9.42
N TYR A 69 -15.67 14.32 -8.30
CA TYR A 69 -14.31 13.80 -8.13
C TYR A 69 -14.23 12.29 -8.32
N VAL A 70 -15.08 11.54 -7.62
CA VAL A 70 -15.13 10.06 -7.72
C VAL A 70 -15.41 9.63 -9.16
N LYS A 71 -16.39 10.26 -9.81
CA LYS A 71 -16.75 9.95 -11.19
C LYS A 71 -15.63 10.30 -12.17
N LEU A 72 -14.99 11.46 -12.01
CA LEU A 72 -13.91 11.91 -12.88
C LEU A 72 -12.72 10.94 -12.84
N VAL A 73 -12.29 10.55 -11.64
CA VAL A 73 -11.21 9.58 -11.48
C VAL A 73 -11.58 8.26 -12.16
N SER A 74 -12.79 7.74 -11.93
CA SER A 74 -13.25 6.51 -12.57
C SER A 74 -13.34 6.62 -14.09
N ASP A 75 -13.80 7.74 -14.62
CA ASP A 75 -13.89 8.00 -16.07
C ASP A 75 -12.51 8.06 -16.73
N ILE A 76 -11.54 8.70 -16.07
CA ILE A 76 -10.14 8.76 -16.53
C ILE A 76 -9.56 7.34 -16.53
N ASP A 77 -9.72 6.64 -15.42
CA ASP A 77 -9.23 5.28 -15.25
C ASP A 77 -9.76 4.35 -16.36
N ASN A 78 -11.08 4.32 -16.54
CA ASN A 78 -11.73 3.49 -17.57
C ASN A 78 -11.27 3.85 -18.98
N LYS A 79 -11.10 5.15 -19.28
CA LYS A 79 -10.75 5.61 -20.64
C LYS A 79 -9.29 5.32 -20.99
N PHE A 80 -8.39 5.52 -20.03
CA PHE A 80 -6.95 5.43 -20.25
C PHE A 80 -6.34 4.12 -19.71
N SER A 81 -7.18 3.25 -19.13
CA SER A 81 -6.79 1.96 -18.53
C SER A 81 -5.67 2.09 -17.49
N LEU A 82 -5.70 3.17 -16.70
CA LEU A 82 -4.59 3.57 -15.81
C LEU A 82 -4.54 2.74 -14.52
N ASN A 83 -5.67 2.18 -14.08
CA ASN A 83 -5.79 1.21 -12.99
C ASN A 83 -5.89 -0.23 -13.51
N SER A 84 -5.35 -0.51 -14.70
CA SER A 84 -4.88 -1.88 -14.98
C SER A 84 -3.75 -2.34 -14.01
N LEU A 85 -3.33 -1.46 -13.11
CA LEU A 85 -2.24 -1.60 -12.12
C LEU A 85 -2.67 -1.36 -10.65
N ASP A 86 -3.96 -1.42 -10.32
CA ASP A 86 -4.40 -1.82 -8.95
C ASP A 86 -4.55 -3.36 -8.85
N LYS A 87 -4.20 -4.09 -9.92
CA LYS A 87 -3.39 -5.29 -9.66
C LYS A 87 -2.09 -4.75 -9.09
N ILE A 88 -1.94 -4.91 -7.77
CA ILE A 88 -0.66 -5.09 -7.09
C ILE A 88 0.37 -5.44 -8.17
N GLU A 89 1.44 -4.67 -8.30
CA GLU A 89 2.67 -5.18 -8.93
C GLU A 89 3.08 -6.42 -8.11
N GLN A 90 2.39 -7.54 -8.33
CA GLN A 90 3.04 -8.80 -8.51
C GLN A 90 3.85 -8.54 -9.78
N ASN A 91 5.03 -7.93 -9.61
CA ASN A 91 6.19 -8.60 -10.17
C ASN A 91 5.94 -10.06 -9.82
N PRO A 92 5.64 -10.96 -10.79
CA PRO A 92 5.67 -12.36 -10.47
C PRO A 92 7.07 -12.52 -9.89
N LEU A 93 7.14 -12.70 -8.56
CA LEU A 93 8.35 -13.11 -7.88
C LEU A 93 8.71 -14.33 -8.68
N THR A 94 9.69 -14.16 -9.57
CA THR A 94 10.10 -15.22 -10.45
C THR A 94 10.70 -16.17 -9.46
N ILE A 95 9.93 -17.19 -9.09
CA ILE A 95 10.37 -18.19 -8.13
C ILE A 95 11.58 -18.78 -8.81
N LEU A 96 12.76 -18.31 -8.39
CA LEU A 96 14.02 -18.82 -8.89
C LEU A 96 13.96 -20.31 -8.57
N SER A 97 14.40 -21.15 -9.51
CA SER A 97 14.32 -22.61 -9.37
C SER A 97 14.95 -23.13 -8.08
N ASP A 98 15.74 -22.29 -7.42
CA ASP A 98 16.56 -22.60 -6.26
C ASP A 98 15.97 -22.05 -4.94
N MET A 99 14.79 -21.40 -4.97
CA MET A 99 14.11 -20.94 -3.75
C MET A 99 13.58 -22.13 -2.95
N LYS A 100 14.04 -22.25 -1.70
CA LYS A 100 13.61 -23.31 -0.77
C LYS A 100 12.43 -22.88 0.10
N TYR A 101 12.45 -21.63 0.54
CA TYR A 101 11.47 -21.06 1.46
C TYR A 101 11.24 -19.57 1.18
N PHE A 102 10.15 -19.05 1.73
CA PHE A 102 9.80 -17.64 1.77
C PHE A 102 9.81 -17.15 3.20
N VAL A 103 10.22 -15.90 3.40
CA VAL A 103 10.18 -15.23 4.69
C VAL A 103 9.32 -13.98 4.55
N GLY A 104 8.36 -13.82 5.45
CA GLY A 104 7.52 -12.63 5.54
C GLY A 104 7.44 -12.17 6.98
N CYS A 105 7.77 -10.90 7.23
CA CYS A 105 7.67 -10.30 8.55
C CYS A 105 6.72 -9.09 8.50
N ASP A 106 6.01 -8.85 9.60
CA ASP A 106 5.09 -7.71 9.78
C ASP A 106 4.97 -7.37 11.27
N GLU A 107 4.46 -6.17 11.57
CA GLU A 107 4.26 -5.69 12.94
C GLU A 107 2.81 -5.34 13.26
N SER A 108 2.44 -5.49 14.53
CA SER A 108 1.17 -5.05 15.08
C SER A 108 1.40 -4.19 16.33
N GLY A 109 0.51 -3.23 16.57
CA GLY A 109 0.57 -2.32 17.73
C GLY A 109 1.38 -1.04 17.50
N ALA A 110 2.12 -0.89 16.39
CA ALA A 110 2.97 0.30 16.14
C ALA A 110 2.19 1.62 15.97
N GLY A 111 0.89 1.55 15.67
CA GLY A 111 -0.03 2.69 15.56
C GLY A 111 -0.88 2.91 16.82
N GLU A 112 -0.83 2.00 17.79
CA GLU A 112 -1.64 2.06 18.99
C GLU A 112 -1.04 3.01 20.04
N THR A 113 -1.91 3.63 20.83
CA THR A 113 -1.48 4.54 21.92
C THR A 113 -1.03 3.78 23.16
N PHE A 114 -1.54 2.56 23.35
CA PHE A 114 -1.27 1.73 24.51
C PHE A 114 -0.88 0.32 24.09
N GLY A 115 -0.03 -0.30 24.90
CA GLY A 115 0.39 -1.68 24.72
C GLY A 115 1.74 -1.83 24.04
N SER A 116 2.16 -3.08 23.93
CA SER A 116 3.41 -3.48 23.30
C SER A 116 3.30 -3.47 21.79
N ILE A 117 4.44 -3.37 21.12
CA ILE A 117 4.54 -3.66 19.69
C ILE A 117 4.96 -5.11 19.53
N PHE A 118 4.29 -5.84 18.65
CA PHE A 118 4.60 -7.24 18.35
C PHE A 118 5.13 -7.32 16.93
N LEU A 119 6.30 -7.92 16.76
CA LEU A 119 6.85 -8.25 15.46
C LEU A 119 6.70 -9.75 15.26
N GLY A 120 6.15 -10.14 14.11
CA GLY A 120 6.02 -11.53 13.72
C GLY A 120 6.80 -11.77 12.43
N CYS A 121 7.49 -12.90 12.35
CA CYS A 121 8.06 -13.37 11.11
C CYS A 121 7.72 -14.84 10.88
N VAL A 122 7.43 -15.17 9.63
CA VAL A 122 6.98 -16.49 9.22
C VAL A 122 7.89 -17.01 8.12
N VAL A 123 8.37 -18.23 8.29
CA VAL A 123 9.14 -18.96 7.27
C VAL A 123 8.25 -20.07 6.69
N VAL A 124 8.07 -20.05 5.38
CA VAL A 124 7.21 -21.00 4.66
C VAL A 124 8.01 -21.71 3.59
N ASP A 125 8.17 -23.02 3.72
CA ASP A 125 8.73 -23.84 2.64
C ASP A 125 7.88 -23.74 1.37
N ILE A 126 8.54 -23.79 0.22
CA ILE A 126 7.87 -23.68 -1.08
C ILE A 126 6.76 -24.73 -1.27
N GLU A 127 6.94 -25.93 -0.71
CA GLU A 127 5.97 -27.02 -0.75
C GLU A 127 4.69 -26.71 0.03
N ASN A 128 4.81 -25.91 1.09
CA ASN A 128 3.73 -25.54 1.99
C ASN A 128 3.03 -24.23 1.60
N LEU A 129 3.60 -23.45 0.68
CA LEU A 129 3.08 -22.15 0.28
C LEU A 129 1.62 -22.22 -0.20
N LYS A 130 1.26 -23.26 -0.97
CA LYS A 130 -0.13 -23.45 -1.44
C LYS A 130 -1.10 -23.71 -0.28
N ASN A 131 -0.68 -24.42 0.76
CA ASN A 131 -1.52 -24.68 1.94
C ASN A 131 -1.78 -23.38 2.70
N VAL A 132 -0.75 -22.55 2.86
CA VAL A 132 -0.89 -21.22 3.49
C VAL A 132 -1.82 -20.32 2.68
N GLN A 133 -1.64 -20.27 1.35
CA GLN A 133 -2.51 -19.48 0.46
C GLN A 133 -3.99 -19.90 0.52
N GLN A 134 -4.27 -21.20 0.69
CA GLN A 134 -5.64 -21.70 0.84
C GLN A 134 -6.29 -21.30 2.16
N ILE A 135 -5.51 -21.11 3.23
CA ILE A 135 -6.02 -20.64 4.53
C ILE A 135 -6.39 -19.15 4.45
N PHE A 136 -5.69 -18.37 3.64
CA PHE A 136 -5.99 -16.97 3.36
C PHE A 136 -6.74 -16.81 2.03
N ASP A 137 -7.95 -17.37 2.00
CA ASP A 137 -8.92 -17.30 0.92
C ASP A 137 -9.38 -15.88 0.58
N ASN A 138 -9.30 -14.95 1.55
CA ASN A 138 -9.47 -13.52 1.35
C ASN A 138 -8.16 -12.77 1.66
N PRO A 139 -7.57 -12.03 0.71
CA PRO A 139 -6.34 -11.27 0.94
C PRO A 139 -6.51 -10.06 1.86
N ASN A 140 -7.75 -9.63 2.17
CA ASN A 140 -7.99 -8.50 3.04
C ASN A 140 -8.00 -8.89 4.53
N ILE A 141 -6.81 -9.20 5.05
CA ILE A 141 -6.61 -9.57 6.47
C ILE A 141 -6.92 -8.43 7.47
N LYS A 142 -7.15 -7.21 6.99
CA LYS A 142 -7.39 -6.00 7.82
C LYS A 142 -8.82 -5.89 8.35
N GLU A 143 -9.74 -6.70 7.82
CA GLU A 143 -11.16 -6.70 8.19
C GLU A 143 -11.56 -7.97 8.97
N LEU A 144 -10.58 -8.80 9.35
CA LEU A 144 -10.85 -10.03 10.10
C LEU A 144 -11.18 -9.72 11.56
N GLU A 145 -12.18 -10.41 12.08
CA GLU A 145 -12.51 -10.40 13.50
C GLU A 145 -11.50 -11.25 14.30
N GLU A 146 -11.34 -10.98 15.59
CA GLU A 146 -10.34 -11.65 16.45
C GLU A 146 -10.42 -13.18 16.38
N HIS A 147 -11.64 -13.74 16.42
CA HIS A 147 -11.85 -15.19 16.34
C HIS A 147 -11.41 -15.79 15.00
N GLU A 148 -11.52 -15.05 13.90
CA GLU A 148 -11.06 -15.48 12.57
C GLU A 148 -9.53 -15.44 12.50
N ILE A 149 -8.91 -14.43 13.12
CA ILE A 149 -7.44 -14.33 13.22
C ILE A 149 -6.89 -15.53 14.00
N LEU A 150 -7.50 -15.88 15.13
CA LEU A 150 -7.08 -17.03 15.95
C LEU A 150 -7.22 -18.36 15.20
N ASP A 151 -8.36 -18.58 14.53
CA ASP A 151 -8.58 -19.79 13.72
C ASP A 151 -7.57 -19.91 12.56
N LYS A 152 -7.29 -18.81 11.85
CA LYS A 152 -6.28 -18.80 10.78
C LYS A 152 -4.87 -19.02 11.35
N TYR A 153 -4.52 -18.39 12.47
CA TYR A 153 -3.23 -18.56 13.14
C TYR A 153 -2.97 -20.02 13.52
N ASP A 154 -3.96 -20.71 14.10
CA ASP A 154 -3.80 -22.12 14.48
C ASP A 154 -3.72 -23.07 13.28
N LYS A 155 -4.32 -22.70 12.14
CA LYS A 155 -4.19 -23.46 10.89
C LYS A 155 -2.81 -23.29 10.25
N ILE A 156 -2.24 -22.09 10.25
CA ILE A 156 -0.98 -21.83 9.55
C ILE A 156 0.24 -22.45 10.25
N LYS A 157 0.23 -22.55 11.58
CA LYS A 157 1.33 -23.13 12.40
C LYS A 157 1.81 -24.51 11.96
N LYS A 158 0.97 -25.26 11.21
CA LYS A 158 1.30 -26.60 10.71
C LYS A 158 2.13 -26.57 9.43
N TYR A 159 2.20 -25.42 8.77
CA TYR A 159 2.75 -25.24 7.42
C TYR A 159 3.90 -24.23 7.39
N CYS A 160 4.19 -23.58 8.52
CA CYS A 160 5.22 -22.57 8.63
C CYS A 160 5.86 -22.54 10.01
N GLU A 161 7.11 -22.07 10.05
CA GLU A 161 7.77 -21.72 11.30
C GLU A 161 7.45 -20.26 11.64
N ILE A 162 7.19 -20.00 12.92
CA ILE A 162 6.74 -18.69 13.40
C ILE A 162 7.74 -18.21 14.45
N PHE A 163 8.22 -16.99 14.25
CA PHE A 163 9.11 -16.27 15.13
C PHE A 163 8.40 -15.00 15.59
N GLU A 164 8.49 -14.69 16.87
CA GLU A 164 7.85 -13.51 17.45
C GLU A 164 8.84 -12.76 18.33
N ASN A 165 8.74 -11.43 18.31
CA ASN A 165 9.46 -10.56 19.22
C ASN A 165 8.47 -9.52 19.77
N LYS A 166 8.56 -9.26 21.07
CA LYS A 166 7.69 -8.32 21.76
C LYS A 166 8.55 -7.15 22.23
N CYS A 167 8.20 -5.96 21.79
CA CYS A 167 8.75 -4.71 22.31
C CYS A 167 7.89 -4.23 23.47
N GLU A 168 8.46 -4.23 24.67
CA GLU A 168 7.78 -3.70 25.84
C GLU A 168 7.66 -2.18 25.77
N VAL A 169 6.67 -1.63 26.49
CA VAL A 169 6.38 -0.18 26.48
C VAL A 169 7.61 0.64 26.90
N LEU A 170 8.40 0.12 27.86
CA LEU A 170 9.63 0.77 28.31
C LEU A 170 10.66 0.93 27.18
N GLU A 171 10.82 -0.09 26.32
CA GLU A 171 11.76 -0.04 25.19
C GLU A 171 11.30 0.99 24.15
N ILE A 172 9.98 1.13 23.96
CA ILE A 172 9.36 2.08 23.03
C ILE A 172 9.54 3.52 23.50
N ASP A 173 9.45 3.77 24.81
CA ASP A 173 9.61 5.11 25.39
C ASP A 173 11.08 5.56 25.41
N GLU A 174 12.03 4.63 25.51
CA GLU A 174 13.46 4.92 25.61
C GLU A 174 14.14 5.19 24.26
N THR A 175 13.60 4.65 23.16
CA THR A 175 14.23 4.67 21.83
C THR A 175 13.28 5.19 20.76
N ASN A 176 13.80 5.79 19.68
CA ASN A 176 12.96 6.14 18.54
C ASN A 176 12.29 4.88 17.96
N LYS A 177 10.96 4.90 17.82
CA LYS A 177 10.15 3.77 17.33
C LYS A 177 10.69 3.11 16.06
N ASN A 178 11.10 3.89 15.06
CA ASN A 178 11.57 3.31 13.79
C ASN A 178 12.93 2.61 13.97
N THR A 179 13.82 3.20 14.76
CA THR A 179 15.12 2.60 15.09
C THR A 179 14.95 1.30 15.89
N LEU A 180 14.01 1.27 16.84
CA LEU A 180 13.68 0.07 17.60
C LEU A 180 13.12 -1.03 16.69
N LEU A 181 12.22 -0.69 15.77
CA LEU A 181 11.67 -1.63 14.80
C LEU A 181 12.75 -2.21 13.89
N ASP A 182 13.64 -1.38 13.34
CA ASP A 182 14.74 -1.84 12.49
C ASP A 182 15.63 -2.87 13.21
N GLN A 183 16.02 -2.58 14.46
CA GLN A 183 16.81 -3.49 15.29
C GLN A 183 16.09 -4.81 15.56
N LYS A 184 14.82 -4.74 15.94
CA LYS A 184 14.03 -5.93 16.29
C LYS A 184 13.71 -6.77 15.05
N TYR A 185 13.55 -6.17 13.88
CA TYR A 185 13.43 -6.87 12.61
C TYR A 185 14.74 -7.57 12.22
N GLU A 186 15.90 -6.94 12.40
CA GLU A 186 17.21 -7.58 12.16
C GLU A 186 17.41 -8.82 13.04
N GLU A 187 17.10 -8.72 14.34
CA GLU A 187 17.13 -9.85 15.27
C GLU A 187 16.19 -10.98 14.84
N LEU A 188 14.95 -10.62 14.47
CA LEU A 188 13.92 -11.58 14.12
C LEU A 188 14.22 -12.31 12.81
N ILE A 189 14.69 -11.58 11.80
CA ILE A 189 15.13 -12.16 10.51
C ILE A 189 16.34 -13.04 10.73
N GLY A 190 17.33 -12.60 11.53
CA GLY A 190 18.52 -13.40 11.85
C GLY A 190 18.18 -14.75 12.47
N ASN A 191 17.18 -14.79 13.36
CA ASN A 191 16.67 -16.03 13.94
C ASN A 191 15.91 -16.90 12.93
N ALA A 192 15.16 -16.28 12.00
CA ALA A 192 14.34 -16.98 11.01
C ALA A 192 15.15 -17.64 9.87
N ILE A 193 16.37 -17.15 9.59
CA ILE A 193 17.19 -17.62 8.46
C ILE A 193 18.50 -18.32 8.86
N SER A 194 18.78 -18.48 10.17
CA SER A 194 19.96 -19.17 10.70
C SER A 194 19.79 -20.68 10.73
#